data_AF-A0A229RBE3-F1
#
_entry.id   AF-A0A229RBE3-F1
#
_cell.length_a   1.000
_cell.length_b   1.000
_cell.length_c   1.000
_cell.angle_alpha   90.00
_cell.angle_beta   90.00
_cell.angle_gamma   90.00
#
_symmetry.space_group_name_H-M   'P 1'
#
loop_
_entity.id
_entity.type
_entity.pdbx_description
1 polymer ?
#
loop_
_entity_poly.entity_id
_entity_poly.type
_entity_poly.pdbx_seq_one_letter_code
_entity_poly.pdbx_strand_id
1 'polypeptide(L)'
;GRSPEEFADRHRKLAEHYGRRAAGLGATGTEVRSQAWGDERWEQLKVEEGYHLLCADPADALPEALLNAANMTITGSAACRSWVRMMEQAGTDADAPAVLRWAARLEECLSSGEGPRDVEVLDLLAGAAELDAVRLSTVVRRRAWAHDDRGETAAAARDYDRAVALNPADPFAWSDRGNMFHNEGDWERALEDLNRAIE
;
A
#
# COMPACT_ATOMS: atom_id res chain seq x y z
N GLY A 1 -21.02 -13.98 26.73
CA GLY A 1 -20.21 -13.37 25.65
C GLY A 1 -20.20 -11.87 25.84
N ARG A 2 -19.12 -11.19 25.47
CA ARG A 2 -19.05 -9.71 25.49
C ARG A 2 -19.82 -9.16 24.28
N SER A 3 -20.32 -7.93 24.35
CA SER A 3 -21.06 -7.32 23.23
C SER A 3 -20.14 -7.00 22.04
N PRO A 4 -20.67 -6.94 20.80
CA PRO A 4 -19.90 -6.51 19.63
C PRO A 4 -19.25 -5.12 19.79
N GLU A 5 -19.94 -4.19 20.46
CA GLU A 5 -19.43 -2.85 20.73
C GLU A 5 -18.23 -2.86 21.68
N GLU A 6 -18.29 -3.65 22.76
CA GLU A 6 -17.14 -3.83 23.67
C GLU A 6 -15.95 -4.53 23.01
N PHE A 7 -16.19 -5.33 21.98
CA PHE A 7 -15.13 -5.93 21.17
C PHE A 7 -14.46 -4.84 20.33
N ALA A 8 -15.23 -4.09 19.53
CA ALA A 8 -14.72 -3.03 18.69
C ALA A 8 -13.97 -1.94 19.49
N ASP A 9 -14.51 -1.50 20.63
CA ASP A 9 -13.88 -0.51 21.50
C ASP A 9 -12.50 -0.94 22.01
N ARG A 10 -12.32 -2.22 22.33
CA ARG A 10 -11.01 -2.74 22.76
C ARG A 10 -10.03 -2.76 21.61
N HIS A 11 -10.48 -3.19 20.43
CA HIS A 11 -9.64 -3.21 19.24
C HIS A 11 -9.23 -1.80 18.81
N ARG A 12 -10.11 -0.79 18.86
CA ARG A 12 -9.71 0.62 18.62
C ARG A 12 -8.59 1.09 19.55
N LYS A 13 -8.68 0.81 20.85
CA LYS A 13 -7.64 1.18 21.83
C LYS A 13 -6.30 0.50 21.55
N LEU A 14 -6.33 -0.76 21.10
CA LEU A 14 -5.12 -1.50 20.73
C LEU A 14 -4.53 -0.97 19.42
N ALA A 15 -5.35 -0.71 18.41
CA ALA A 15 -4.93 -0.07 17.16
C ALA A 15 -4.23 1.27 17.44
N GLU A 16 -4.84 2.14 18.24
CA GLU A 16 -4.21 3.41 18.64
C GLU A 16 -2.88 3.21 19.38
N HIS A 17 -2.79 2.20 20.26
CA HIS A 17 -1.55 1.89 20.97
C HIS A 17 -0.43 1.51 19.99
N TYR A 18 -0.69 0.62 19.05
CA TYR A 18 0.28 0.20 18.06
C TYR A 18 0.63 1.31 17.08
N GLY A 19 -0.36 2.06 16.60
CA GLY A 19 -0.14 3.22 15.72
C GLY A 19 0.74 4.30 16.35
N ARG A 20 0.53 4.62 17.64
CA ARG A 20 1.42 5.54 18.38
C ARG A 20 2.85 5.00 18.50
N ARG A 21 3.02 3.70 18.71
CA ARG A 21 4.35 3.08 18.78
C ARG A 21 5.05 3.07 17.42
N ALA A 22 4.32 2.77 16.35
CA ALA A 22 4.84 2.83 14.99
C ALA A 22 5.29 4.26 14.63
N ALA A 23 4.48 5.27 14.97
CA ALA A 23 4.84 6.68 14.79
C ALA A 23 6.10 7.08 15.59
N GLY A 24 6.23 6.57 16.82
CA GLY A 24 7.39 6.83 17.69
C GLY A 24 8.71 6.20 17.21
N LEU A 25 8.68 5.24 16.29
CA LEU A 25 9.88 4.66 15.67
C LEU A 25 10.43 5.50 14.50
N GLY A 26 9.78 6.62 14.15
CA GLY A 26 10.33 7.59 13.23
C GLY A 26 9.43 7.95 12.06
N ALA A 27 8.27 7.32 11.88
CA ALA A 27 7.41 7.58 10.73
C ALA A 27 6.36 8.68 10.94
N THR A 28 6.79 9.93 11.08
CA THR A 28 5.89 11.09 10.94
C THR A 28 6.03 11.68 9.54
N GLY A 29 5.02 11.48 8.68
CA GLY A 29 5.00 11.97 7.30
C GLY A 29 4.85 10.85 6.26
N THR A 30 4.42 11.21 5.04
CA THR A 30 4.27 10.30 3.89
C THR A 30 5.61 9.72 3.40
N GLU A 31 6.71 10.46 3.60
CA GLU A 31 8.07 10.11 3.18
C GLU A 31 8.70 9.00 4.03
N VAL A 32 8.46 9.00 5.35
CA VAL A 32 8.95 7.92 6.20
C VAL A 32 8.09 6.66 6.07
N ARG A 33 6.83 6.79 5.64
CA ARG A 33 5.95 5.63 5.40
C ARG A 33 6.47 4.72 4.29
N SER A 34 7.21 5.21 3.29
CA SER A 34 7.81 4.34 2.25
C SER A 34 9.18 3.78 2.67
N GLN A 35 9.98 4.55 3.43
CA GLN A 35 11.30 4.14 3.95
C GLN A 35 11.23 3.25 5.20
N ALA A 36 10.10 3.25 5.93
CA ALA A 36 9.89 2.39 7.10
C ALA A 36 9.50 0.95 6.73
N TRP A 37 8.97 0.72 5.51
CA TRP A 37 8.85 -0.64 4.97
C TRP A 37 10.28 -1.14 4.72
N GLY A 38 10.70 -2.15 5.46
CA GLY A 38 12.09 -2.61 5.62
C GLY A 38 12.57 -2.63 7.07
N ASP A 39 11.92 -1.88 7.99
CA ASP A 39 12.14 -2.01 9.43
C ASP A 39 11.17 -3.06 10.00
N GLU A 40 11.69 -4.25 10.30
CA GLU A 40 10.93 -5.39 10.82
C GLU A 40 10.09 -5.04 12.06
N ARG A 41 10.60 -4.15 12.93
CA ARG A 41 9.89 -3.74 14.15
C ARG A 41 8.74 -2.81 13.82
N TRP A 42 8.93 -1.89 12.88
CA TRP A 42 7.87 -1.00 12.42
C TRP A 42 6.78 -1.79 11.68
N GLU A 43 7.18 -2.69 10.79
CA GLU A 43 6.27 -3.58 10.05
C GLU A 43 5.40 -4.42 10.98
N GLN A 44 6.00 -5.02 12.01
CA GLN A 44 5.24 -5.79 12.99
C GLN A 44 4.18 -4.93 13.68
N LEU A 45 4.53 -3.70 14.08
CA LEU A 45 3.55 -2.79 14.70
C LEU A 45 2.43 -2.40 13.73
N LYS A 46 2.73 -2.26 12.44
CA LYS A 46 1.71 -1.99 11.41
C LYS A 46 0.80 -3.18 11.16
N VAL A 47 1.32 -4.41 11.22
CA VAL A 47 0.50 -5.63 11.14
C VAL A 47 -0.47 -5.69 12.33
N GLU A 48 0.03 -5.44 13.55
CA GLU A 48 -0.79 -5.38 14.75
C GLU A 48 -1.86 -4.27 14.69
N GLU A 49 -1.47 -3.06 14.29
CA GLU A 49 -2.40 -1.95 14.11
C GLU A 49 -3.47 -2.29 13.06
N GLY A 50 -3.08 -2.84 11.91
CA GLY A 50 -3.98 -3.24 10.83
C GLY A 50 -4.99 -4.30 11.28
N TYR A 51 -4.53 -5.32 12.02
CA TYR A 51 -5.40 -6.34 12.59
C TYR A 51 -6.47 -5.72 13.49
N HIS A 52 -6.05 -4.86 14.41
CA HIS A 52 -6.97 -4.24 15.35
C HIS A 52 -7.92 -3.25 14.67
N LEU A 53 -7.48 -2.49 13.67
CA LEU A 53 -8.37 -1.61 12.90
C LEU A 53 -9.43 -2.41 12.14
N LEU A 54 -9.02 -3.48 11.44
CA LEU A 54 -9.94 -4.34 10.70
C LEU A 54 -10.92 -5.06 11.63
N CYS A 55 -10.48 -5.46 12.82
CA CYS A 55 -11.38 -6.08 13.79
C CYS A 55 -12.39 -5.09 14.39
N ALA A 56 -12.00 -3.84 14.58
CA ALA A 56 -12.86 -2.83 15.17
C ALA A 56 -13.90 -2.30 14.18
N ASP A 57 -13.43 -1.84 13.01
CA ASP A 57 -14.22 -1.08 12.05
C ASP A 57 -13.82 -1.52 10.61
N PRO A 58 -14.19 -2.74 10.18
CA PRO A 58 -13.65 -3.36 8.97
C PRO A 58 -13.87 -2.54 7.69
N ALA A 59 -15.04 -1.90 7.55
CA ALA A 59 -15.39 -1.11 6.37
C ALA A 59 -14.51 0.16 6.26
N ASP A 60 -14.24 0.80 7.38
CA ASP A 60 -13.43 2.03 7.43
C ASP A 60 -11.93 1.72 7.32
N ALA A 61 -11.50 0.57 7.83
CA ALA A 61 -10.10 0.14 7.82
C ALA A 61 -9.65 -0.49 6.48
N LEU A 62 -10.57 -1.04 5.70
CA LEU A 62 -10.26 -1.80 4.48
C LEU A 62 -9.45 -0.99 3.45
N PRO A 63 -9.78 0.27 3.09
CA PRO A 63 -8.98 1.04 2.12
C PRO A 63 -7.51 1.19 2.51
N GLU A 64 -7.22 1.44 3.79
CA GLU A 64 -5.84 1.55 4.27
C GLU A 64 -5.15 0.18 4.32
N ALA A 65 -5.89 -0.89 4.62
CA ALA A 65 -5.36 -2.25 4.58
C ALA A 65 -4.93 -2.67 3.16
N LEU A 66 -5.72 -2.30 2.15
CA LEU A 66 -5.40 -2.52 0.74
C LEU A 66 -4.19 -1.69 0.29
N LEU A 67 -4.12 -0.42 0.71
CA LEU A 67 -2.95 0.43 0.45
C LEU A 67 -1.67 -0.16 1.08
N ASN A 68 -1.75 -0.68 2.31
CA ASN A 68 -0.60 -1.31 2.96
C ASN A 68 -0.19 -2.61 2.28
N ALA A 69 -1.13 -3.41 1.77
CA ALA A 69 -0.80 -4.57 0.93
C ALA A 69 -0.01 -4.15 -0.32
N ALA A 70 -0.39 -3.04 -0.98
CA ALA A 70 0.39 -2.47 -2.09
C ALA A 70 1.77 -1.98 -1.65
N ASN A 71 1.92 -1.40 -0.45
CA ASN A 71 3.22 -0.95 0.04
C ASN A 71 4.17 -2.11 0.35
N MET A 72 3.64 -3.20 0.89
CA MET A 72 4.39 -4.41 1.24
C MET A 72 4.98 -5.15 0.04
N THR A 73 4.60 -4.81 -1.20
CA THR A 73 5.21 -5.42 -2.38
C THR A 73 6.66 -5.01 -2.55
N ILE A 74 7.07 -3.83 -2.06
CA ILE A 74 8.49 -3.39 -2.08
C ILE A 74 9.38 -4.32 -1.27
N THR A 75 8.90 -4.75 -0.11
CA THR A 75 9.62 -5.66 0.80
C THR A 75 9.63 -7.11 0.32
N GLY A 76 8.94 -7.39 -0.79
CA GLY A 76 8.82 -8.70 -1.41
C GLY A 76 7.55 -9.45 -1.02
N SER A 77 7.21 -10.46 -1.82
CA SER A 77 5.93 -11.19 -1.69
C SER A 77 5.75 -11.93 -0.36
N ALA A 78 6.81 -12.18 0.41
CA ALA A 78 6.70 -12.82 1.73
C ALA A 78 6.03 -11.91 2.77
N ALA A 79 6.41 -10.63 2.82
CA ALA A 79 5.79 -9.64 3.69
C ALA A 79 4.32 -9.42 3.32
N CYS A 80 4.04 -9.30 2.01
CA CYS A 80 2.67 -9.21 1.51
C CYS A 80 1.82 -10.43 1.90
N ARG A 81 2.34 -11.66 1.82
CA ARG A 81 1.63 -12.87 2.29
C ARG A 81 1.33 -12.83 3.78
N SER A 82 2.27 -12.37 4.61
CA SER A 82 2.02 -12.20 6.04
C SER A 82 0.92 -11.16 6.32
N TRP A 83 0.89 -10.07 5.56
CA TRP A 83 -0.20 -9.09 5.62
C TRP A 83 -1.56 -9.67 5.23
N VAL A 84 -1.62 -10.45 4.14
CA VAL A 84 -2.85 -11.11 3.66
C VAL A 84 -3.40 -12.10 4.68
N ARG A 85 -2.53 -12.90 5.32
CA ARG A 85 -2.95 -13.79 6.43
C ARG A 85 -3.51 -13.02 7.62
N MET A 86 -2.95 -11.87 7.95
CA MET A 86 -3.50 -10.99 8.98
C MET A 86 -4.90 -10.49 8.58
N MET A 87 -5.10 -10.08 7.33
CA MET A 87 -6.42 -9.65 6.83
C MET A 87 -7.45 -10.79 6.93
N GLU A 88 -7.07 -12.01 6.56
CA GLU A 88 -7.94 -13.19 6.67
C GLU A 88 -8.35 -13.45 8.13
N GLN A 89 -7.38 -13.40 9.06
CA GLN A 89 -7.64 -13.58 10.48
C GLN A 89 -8.57 -12.49 11.04
N ALA A 90 -8.28 -11.22 10.75
CA ALA A 90 -9.13 -10.10 11.19
C ALA A 90 -10.54 -10.18 10.59
N GLY A 91 -10.64 -10.54 9.31
CA GLY A 91 -11.91 -10.73 8.62
C GLY A 91 -12.75 -11.86 9.23
N THR A 92 -12.11 -12.92 9.70
CA THR A 92 -12.78 -14.03 10.41
C THR A 92 -13.25 -13.58 11.80
N ASP A 93 -12.37 -12.94 12.57
CA ASP A 93 -12.66 -12.54 13.94
C ASP A 93 -13.76 -11.47 14.05
N ALA A 94 -13.88 -10.63 13.03
CA ALA A 94 -14.89 -9.57 12.96
C ALA A 94 -16.11 -9.90 12.10
N ASP A 95 -16.21 -11.13 11.56
CA ASP A 95 -17.26 -11.54 10.62
C ASP A 95 -17.43 -10.54 9.45
N ALA A 96 -16.30 -10.17 8.83
CA ALA A 96 -16.21 -9.12 7.83
C ALA A 96 -16.00 -9.71 6.41
N PRO A 97 -17.07 -10.05 5.67
CA PRO A 97 -16.97 -10.75 4.40
C PRO A 97 -16.28 -9.95 3.29
N ALA A 98 -16.29 -8.61 3.36
CA ALA A 98 -15.54 -7.78 2.41
C ALA A 98 -14.03 -7.94 2.58
N VAL A 99 -13.54 -8.00 3.82
CA VAL A 99 -12.12 -8.22 4.13
C VAL A 99 -11.69 -9.61 3.67
N LEU A 100 -12.49 -10.64 3.96
CA LEU A 100 -12.22 -12.02 3.54
C LEU A 100 -12.15 -12.17 2.02
N ARG A 101 -13.05 -11.52 1.26
CA ARG A 101 -12.99 -11.53 -0.20
C ARG A 101 -11.70 -10.91 -0.74
N TRP A 102 -11.24 -9.82 -0.14
CA TRP A 102 -9.99 -9.20 -0.54
C TRP A 102 -8.78 -10.04 -0.17
N ALA A 103 -8.75 -10.62 1.03
CA ALA A 103 -7.68 -11.54 1.45
C ALA A 103 -7.57 -12.73 0.48
N ALA A 104 -8.69 -13.36 0.12
CA ALA A 104 -8.70 -14.47 -0.82
C ALA A 104 -8.18 -14.10 -2.22
N ARG A 105 -8.60 -12.95 -2.77
CA ARG A 105 -8.14 -12.47 -4.08
C ARG A 105 -6.64 -12.16 -4.08
N LEU A 106 -6.14 -11.54 -3.01
CA LEU A 106 -4.71 -11.26 -2.86
C LEU A 106 -3.88 -12.55 -2.70
N GLU A 107 -4.38 -13.52 -1.95
CA GLU A 107 -3.72 -14.82 -1.78
C GLU A 107 -3.65 -15.60 -3.10
N GLU A 108 -4.69 -15.53 -3.92
CA GLU A 108 -4.71 -16.12 -5.27
C GLU A 108 -3.63 -15.50 -6.17
N CYS A 109 -3.47 -14.17 -6.15
CA CYS A 109 -2.38 -13.48 -6.85
C CYS A 109 -0.99 -13.94 -6.36
N LEU A 110 -0.83 -14.10 -5.04
CA LEU A 110 0.45 -14.45 -4.41
C LEU A 110 0.82 -15.93 -4.57
N SER A 111 -0.15 -16.80 -4.89
CA SER A 111 0.03 -18.24 -5.05
C SER A 111 0.14 -18.70 -6.52
N SER A 112 -0.21 -17.83 -7.47
CA SER A 112 -0.30 -18.17 -8.89
C SER A 112 1.05 -18.04 -9.63
N GLY A 113 1.96 -18.99 -9.44
CA GLY A 113 3.18 -19.10 -10.27
C GLY A 113 4.49 -18.84 -9.52
N GLU A 114 5.60 -18.84 -10.27
CA GLU A 114 6.95 -18.71 -9.73
C GLU A 114 7.46 -17.27 -9.86
N GLY A 115 8.19 -16.78 -8.85
CA GLY A 115 8.81 -15.45 -8.85
C GLY A 115 8.02 -14.34 -8.13
N PRO A 116 8.50 -13.08 -8.21
CA PRO A 116 7.84 -11.92 -7.61
C PRO A 116 6.44 -11.69 -8.20
N ARG A 117 5.46 -11.44 -7.34
CA ARG A 117 4.02 -11.26 -7.67
C ARG A 117 3.51 -9.83 -7.45
N ASP A 118 4.44 -8.88 -7.35
CA ASP A 118 4.19 -7.47 -7.04
C ASP A 118 3.32 -6.79 -8.10
N VAL A 119 3.60 -6.98 -9.39
CA VAL A 119 2.78 -6.39 -10.48
C VAL A 119 1.36 -6.95 -10.46
N GLU A 120 1.15 -8.25 -10.25
CA GLU A 120 -0.19 -8.84 -10.21
C GLU A 120 -1.00 -8.35 -9.01
N VAL A 121 -0.37 -8.24 -7.83
CA VAL A 121 -1.01 -7.66 -6.65
C VAL A 121 -1.37 -6.19 -6.91
N LEU A 122 -0.46 -5.41 -7.49
CA LEU A 122 -0.68 -3.99 -7.77
C LEU A 122 -1.72 -3.78 -8.88
N ASP A 123 -1.79 -4.67 -9.87
CA ASP A 123 -2.83 -4.64 -10.92
C ASP A 123 -4.22 -4.92 -10.33
N LEU A 124 -4.32 -5.95 -9.47
CA LEU A 124 -5.54 -6.25 -8.74
C LEU A 124 -6.02 -5.03 -7.91
N LEU A 125 -5.10 -4.39 -7.19
CA LEU A 125 -5.39 -3.25 -6.32
C LEU A 125 -5.70 -1.96 -7.12
N ALA A 126 -5.12 -1.79 -8.31
CA ALA A 126 -5.42 -0.65 -9.18
C ALA A 126 -6.86 -0.64 -9.74
N GLY A 127 -7.57 -1.76 -9.59
CA GLY A 127 -9.00 -1.92 -9.88
C GLY A 127 -9.91 -1.91 -8.65
N ALA A 128 -9.38 -1.66 -7.44
CA ALA A 128 -10.17 -1.63 -6.21
C ALA A 128 -11.07 -0.39 -6.13
N ALA A 129 -12.37 -0.58 -5.96
CA ALA A 129 -13.34 0.52 -5.83
C ALA A 129 -13.29 1.19 -4.44
N GLU A 130 -12.69 0.52 -3.47
CA GLU A 130 -12.49 0.97 -2.10
C GLU A 130 -11.40 2.04 -1.97
N LEU A 131 -10.58 2.23 -3.01
CA LEU A 131 -9.50 3.22 -3.01
C LEU A 131 -9.98 4.54 -3.62
N ASP A 132 -9.84 5.62 -2.85
CA ASP A 132 -9.97 6.98 -3.38
C ASP A 132 -8.82 7.32 -4.35
N ALA A 133 -8.91 8.48 -5.01
CA ALA A 133 -7.93 8.92 -6.01
C ALA A 133 -6.50 9.03 -5.43
N VAL A 134 -6.34 9.42 -4.16
CA VAL A 134 -5.04 9.60 -3.52
C VAL A 134 -4.38 8.24 -3.25
N ARG A 135 -5.14 7.29 -2.70
CA ARG A 135 -4.66 5.92 -2.49
C ARG A 135 -4.40 5.20 -3.81
N LEU A 136 -5.30 5.37 -4.78
CA LEU A 136 -5.13 4.80 -6.12
C LEU A 136 -3.90 5.35 -6.82
N SER A 137 -3.62 6.66 -6.70
CA SER A 137 -2.38 7.28 -7.20
C SER A 137 -1.14 6.58 -6.63
N THR A 138 -1.12 6.29 -5.32
CA THR A 138 -0.02 5.54 -4.69
C THR A 138 0.11 4.12 -5.26
N VAL A 139 -1.01 3.39 -5.43
CA VAL A 139 -0.97 2.03 -5.99
C VAL A 139 -0.44 2.02 -7.43
N VAL A 140 -0.92 2.91 -8.29
CA VAL A 140 -0.46 2.94 -9.70
C VAL A 140 0.97 3.45 -9.80
N ARG A 141 1.41 4.39 -8.95
CA ARG A 141 2.81 4.80 -8.85
C ARG A 141 3.72 3.63 -8.48
N ARG A 142 3.29 2.79 -7.54
CA ARG A 142 4.03 1.56 -7.18
C ARG A 142 4.08 0.56 -8.33
N ARG A 143 2.99 0.42 -9.08
CA ARG A 143 2.97 -0.45 -10.26
C ARG A 143 3.89 0.08 -11.35
N ALA A 144 3.95 1.40 -11.52
CA ALA A 144 4.89 2.04 -12.43
C ALA A 144 6.34 1.71 -12.07
N TRP A 145 6.70 1.86 -10.79
CA TRP A 145 8.03 1.50 -10.30
C TRP A 145 8.36 0.02 -10.53
N ALA A 146 7.41 -0.87 -10.25
CA ALA A 146 7.57 -2.30 -10.49
C ALA A 146 7.73 -2.68 -11.98
N HIS A 147 7.11 -1.92 -12.89
CA HIS A 147 7.32 -2.04 -14.33
C HIS A 147 8.68 -1.49 -14.76
N ASP A 148 9.11 -0.36 -14.19
CA ASP A 148 10.41 0.26 -14.48
C ASP A 148 11.58 -0.66 -14.07
N ASP A 149 11.49 -1.26 -12.87
CA ASP A 149 12.45 -2.27 -12.39
C ASP A 149 12.54 -3.51 -13.30
N ARG A 150 11.47 -3.81 -14.05
CA ARG A 150 11.43 -4.89 -15.07
C ARG A 150 11.88 -4.42 -16.46
N GLY A 151 12.18 -3.15 -16.66
CA GLY A 151 12.49 -2.55 -17.96
C GLY A 151 11.26 -2.38 -18.87
N GLU A 152 10.05 -2.44 -18.31
CA GLU A 152 8.78 -2.31 -19.01
C GLU A 152 8.36 -0.84 -19.12
N THR A 153 9.25 0.00 -19.67
CA THR A 153 9.18 1.47 -19.52
C THR A 153 7.90 2.09 -20.07
N ALA A 154 7.32 1.55 -21.15
CA ALA A 154 6.05 2.03 -21.68
C ALA A 154 4.87 1.81 -20.71
N ALA A 155 4.88 0.71 -19.96
CA ALA A 155 3.89 0.44 -18.93
C ALA A 155 4.11 1.36 -17.72
N ALA A 156 5.37 1.54 -17.31
CA ALA A 156 5.75 2.47 -16.24
C ALA A 156 5.30 3.90 -16.54
N ALA A 157 5.61 4.43 -17.72
CA ALA A 157 5.22 5.77 -18.14
C ALA A 157 3.71 6.00 -18.07
N ARG A 158 2.90 5.03 -18.56
CA ARG A 158 1.44 5.12 -18.50
C ARG A 158 0.92 5.20 -17.05
N ASP A 159 1.52 4.43 -16.15
CA ASP A 159 1.09 4.39 -14.76
C ASP A 159 1.56 5.61 -13.97
N TYR A 160 2.75 6.14 -14.25
CA TYR A 160 3.21 7.41 -13.69
C TYR A 160 2.34 8.59 -14.17
N ASP A 161 2.02 8.65 -15.47
CA ASP A 161 1.09 9.65 -16.01
C ASP A 161 -0.27 9.60 -15.31
N ARG A 162 -0.77 8.38 -15.04
CA ARG A 162 -2.00 8.18 -14.27
C ARG A 162 -1.83 8.62 -12.81
N ALA A 163 -0.69 8.35 -12.17
CA ALA A 163 -0.43 8.71 -10.78
C ALA A 163 -0.47 10.24 -10.58
N VAL A 164 0.23 10.99 -11.43
CA VAL A 164 0.27 12.46 -11.34
C VAL A 164 -1.07 13.10 -11.72
N ALA A 165 -1.86 12.46 -12.59
CA ALA A 165 -3.20 12.93 -12.92
C ALA A 165 -4.19 12.71 -11.75
N LEU A 166 -4.06 11.58 -11.04
CA LEU A 166 -4.91 11.24 -9.89
C LEU A 166 -4.59 12.09 -8.65
N ASN A 167 -3.31 12.38 -8.42
CA ASN A 167 -2.86 13.22 -7.32
C ASN A 167 -1.73 14.17 -7.79
N PRO A 168 -2.08 15.31 -8.40
CA PRO A 168 -1.08 16.28 -8.88
C PRO A 168 -0.26 16.93 -7.77
N ALA A 169 -0.67 16.79 -6.50
CA ALA A 169 0.03 17.31 -5.35
C ALA A 169 0.96 16.27 -4.69
N ASP A 170 1.08 15.06 -5.26
CA ASP A 170 2.02 14.04 -4.77
C ASP A 170 3.43 14.30 -5.32
N PRO A 171 4.38 14.85 -4.52
CA PRO A 171 5.74 15.08 -4.99
C PRO A 171 6.44 13.78 -5.37
N PHE A 172 6.06 12.63 -4.79
CA PHE A 172 6.67 11.34 -5.12
C PHE A 172 6.26 10.87 -6.52
N ALA A 173 5.02 11.11 -6.95
CA ALA A 173 4.57 10.76 -8.29
C ALA A 173 5.36 11.53 -9.35
N TRP A 174 5.60 12.82 -9.11
CA TRP A 174 6.44 13.64 -9.98
C TRP A 174 7.90 13.23 -9.94
N SER A 175 8.47 13.03 -8.74
CA SER A 175 9.87 12.64 -8.61
C SER A 175 10.16 11.29 -9.26
N ASP A 176 9.31 10.29 -9.07
CA ASP A 176 9.51 8.95 -9.62
C ASP A 176 9.40 8.97 -11.15
N ARG A 177 8.44 9.73 -11.71
CA ARG A 177 8.31 9.90 -13.17
C ARG A 177 9.51 10.66 -13.77
N GLY A 178 9.97 11.70 -13.07
CA GLY A 178 11.18 12.43 -13.45
C GLY A 178 12.43 11.54 -13.45
N ASN A 179 12.56 10.66 -12.46
CA ASN A 179 13.64 9.67 -12.39
C ASN A 179 13.57 8.67 -13.56
N MET A 180 12.37 8.23 -13.95
CA MET A 180 12.19 7.38 -15.12
C MET A 180 12.65 8.09 -16.41
N PHE A 181 12.23 9.34 -16.66
CA PHE A 181 12.70 10.11 -17.82
C PHE A 181 14.20 10.38 -17.80
N HIS A 182 14.77 10.62 -16.61
CA HIS A 182 16.21 10.73 -16.42
C HIS A 182 16.92 9.44 -16.88
N ASN A 183 16.41 8.28 -16.49
CA ASN A 183 16.98 6.99 -16.90
C ASN A 183 16.85 6.72 -18.41
N GLU A 184 15.79 7.23 -19.05
CA GLU A 184 15.61 7.19 -20.51
C GLU A 184 16.50 8.21 -21.26
N GLY A 185 17.12 9.17 -20.55
CA GLY A 185 17.91 10.25 -21.13
C GLY A 185 17.09 11.44 -21.63
N ASP A 186 15.79 11.50 -21.32
CA ASP A 186 14.92 12.65 -21.59
C ASP A 186 15.04 13.68 -20.45
N TRP A 187 16.18 14.36 -20.42
CA TRP A 187 16.54 15.28 -19.35
C TRP A 187 15.61 16.50 -19.26
N GLU A 188 14.97 16.90 -20.35
CA GLU A 188 14.05 18.03 -20.38
C GLU A 188 12.79 17.72 -19.57
N ARG A 189 12.16 16.57 -19.85
CA ARG A 189 10.97 16.12 -19.09
C ARG A 189 11.31 15.73 -17.66
N ALA A 190 12.48 15.12 -17.46
CA ALA A 190 12.96 14.81 -16.12
C ALA A 190 13.07 16.07 -15.25
N LEU A 191 13.67 17.14 -15.79
CA LEU A 191 13.83 18.40 -15.08
C LEU A 191 12.47 19.08 -14.80
N GLU A 192 11.54 19.04 -15.76
CA GLU A 192 10.19 19.55 -15.55
C GLU A 192 9.53 18.85 -14.35
N ASP A 193 9.48 17.52 -14.36
CA ASP A 193 8.84 16.72 -13.31
C ASP A 193 9.54 16.87 -11.95
N LEU A 194 10.87 16.87 -11.92
CA LEU A 194 11.62 17.06 -10.67
C LEU A 194 11.43 18.46 -10.08
N ASN A 195 11.22 19.48 -10.91
CA ASN A 195 10.82 20.81 -10.43
C ASN A 195 9.41 20.79 -9.85
N ARG A 196 8.45 20.11 -10.50
CA ARG A 196 7.10 19.94 -9.94
C ARG A 196 7.10 19.23 -8.59
N ALA A 197 8.05 18.32 -8.35
CA ALA A 197 8.18 17.59 -7.10
C ALA A 197 8.61 18.46 -5.89
N ILE A 198 9.18 19.66 -6.14
CA ILE A 198 9.69 20.56 -5.08
C ILE A 198 8.91 21.87 -4.94
N GLU A 199 7.87 22.08 -5.77
CA GLU A 199 6.95 23.22 -5.68
C GLU A 199 5.94 23.07 -4.53
#